data_AF-A0A4Y2NEY8-F1
#
_entry.id   AF-A0A4Y2NEY8-F1
#
_cell.length_a   1.000
_cell.length_b   1.000
_cell.length_c   1.000
_cell.angle_alpha   90.00
_cell.angle_beta   90.00
_cell.angle_gamma   90.00
#
_symmetry.space_group_name_H-M   'P 1'
#
loop_
_entity.id
_entity.type
_entity.pdbx_description
1 polymer ?
#
loop_
_entity_poly.entity_id
_entity_poly.type
_entity_poly.pdbx_seq_one_letter_code
_entity_poly.pdbx_strand_id
1 'polypeptide(L)' 'MTARTFPLFDHPPYSPDLASSDFHLFLKLKVFLGGKRFGNYEELENAVTTWLIELAAEEYDMGILKLVDRYDKCLIVG' A
#
# COMPACT_ATOMS: atom_id res chain seq x y z
N MET A 1 -1.36 -24.30 -16.19
CA MET A 1 -0.78 -23.19 -15.42
C MET A 1 -0.22 -22.19 -16.41
N THR A 2 -0.97 -21.13 -16.75
CA THR A 2 -0.46 -20.06 -17.60
C THR A 2 0.48 -19.19 -16.77
N ALA A 3 1.72 -19.03 -17.22
CA ALA A 3 2.66 -18.13 -16.58
C ALA A 3 2.15 -16.68 -16.71
N ARG A 4 2.11 -15.93 -15.61
CA ARG A 4 1.86 -14.48 -15.65
C ARG A 4 3.01 -13.80 -16.40
N THR A 5 2.70 -13.07 -17.45
CA THR A 5 3.64 -12.32 -18.31
C THR A 5 3.74 -10.84 -17.93
N PHE A 6 3.74 -10.52 -16.64
CA PHE A 6 3.98 -9.14 -16.20
C PHE A 6 5.48 -8.93 -15.90
N PRO A 7 6.05 -7.78 -16.26
CA PRO A 7 7.41 -7.44 -15.87
C PRO A 7 7.49 -7.36 -14.34
N LEU A 8 8.52 -7.99 -13.77
CA LEU A 8 8.83 -7.90 -12.35
C LEU A 8 9.64 -6.61 -12.12
N PHE A 9 9.29 -5.88 -11.08
CA PHE A 9 10.05 -4.71 -10.63
C PHE A 9 11.01 -5.14 -9.53
N ASP A 10 12.28 -4.82 -9.67
CA ASP A 10 13.30 -5.19 -8.69
C ASP A 10 13.06 -4.45 -7.39
N HIS A 11 12.84 -5.21 -6.31
CA HIS A 11 12.59 -4.69 -4.98
C HIS A 11 13.74 -5.09 -4.04
N PRO A 12 14.48 -4.11 -3.48
CA PRO A 12 15.56 -4.42 -2.55
C PRO A 12 15.02 -5.08 -1.26
N PRO A 13 15.79 -5.99 -0.63
CA PRO A 13 15.42 -6.57 0.65
C PRO A 13 15.17 -5.50 1.72
N TYR A 14 14.21 -5.75 2.63
CA TYR A 14 13.94 -4.92 3.82
C TYR A 14 13.68 -3.43 3.54
N SER A 15 13.11 -3.09 2.38
CA SER A 15 12.85 -1.70 1.99
C SER A 15 11.34 -1.36 1.97
N PRO A 16 10.65 -1.39 3.13
CA PRO A 16 9.23 -1.03 3.19
C PRO A 16 8.98 0.44 2.83
N ASP A 17 10.00 1.29 2.93
CA ASP A 17 9.98 2.67 2.46
C ASP A 17 9.93 2.78 0.92
N LEU A 18 10.19 1.70 0.18
CA LEU A 18 10.05 1.58 -1.27
C LEU A 18 8.80 0.75 -1.69
N ALA A 19 8.04 0.22 -0.74
CA ALA A 19 6.77 -0.45 -1.00
C ALA A 19 5.60 0.51 -0.78
N SER A 20 4.89 0.89 -1.85
CA SER A 20 3.75 1.83 -1.77
C SER A 20 2.61 1.34 -0.88
N SER A 21 2.43 0.02 -0.79
CA SER A 21 1.51 -0.59 0.19
C SER A 21 1.89 -0.20 1.62
N ASP A 22 3.18 -0.28 1.97
CA ASP A 22 3.66 -0.12 3.35
C ASP A 22 3.76 1.35 3.74
N PHE A 23 4.41 2.19 2.92
CA PHE A 23 4.62 3.60 3.27
C PHE A 23 3.41 4.51 3.01
N HIS A 24 2.39 4.04 2.29
CA HIS A 24 1.23 4.87 1.93
C HIS A 24 -0.11 4.24 2.32
N LEU A 25 -0.50 3.15 1.66
CA LEU A 25 -1.85 2.57 1.81
C LEU A 25 -2.08 2.04 3.23
N PHE A 26 -1.16 1.23 3.75
CA PHE A 26 -1.29 0.61 5.07
C PHE A 26 -1.11 1.60 6.21
N LEU A 27 -0.40 2.71 6.01
CA LEU A 27 -0.39 3.78 7.02
C LEU A 27 -1.79 4.38 7.20
N LYS A 28 -2.49 4.65 6.10
CA LYS A 28 -3.87 5.17 6.15
C LYS A 28 -4.84 4.13 6.68
N LEU A 29 -4.71 2.87 6.22
CA LEU A 29 -5.53 1.77 6.71
C LEU A 29 -5.33 1.58 8.22
N LYS A 30 -4.10 1.67 8.73
CA LYS A 30 -3.79 1.59 10.16
C LYS A 30 -4.47 2.69 10.97
N VAL A 31 -4.52 3.91 10.43
CA VAL A 31 -5.27 5.02 11.05
C VAL A 31 -6.76 4.70 11.08
N PHE A 32 -7.33 4.21 9.97
CA PHE A 32 -8.73 3.81 9.91
C PHE A 32 -9.05 2.68 10.92
N LEU A 33 -8.20 1.65 10.99
CA LEU A 33 -8.37 0.52 11.90
C LEU A 33 -8.11 0.88 13.37
N GLY A 34 -7.46 2.01 13.64
CA GLY A 34 -7.04 2.44 14.96
C GLY A 34 -8.19 2.43 15.97
N GLY A 35 -8.06 1.61 17.01
CA GLY A 35 -9.01 1.54 18.11
C GLY A 35 -10.34 0.83 17.79
N LYS A 36 -10.53 0.34 16.56
CA LYS A 36 -11.72 -0.44 16.19
C LYS A 36 -11.60 -1.86 16.72
N ARG A 37 -12.71 -2.43 17.18
CA ARG A 37 -12.87 -3.84 17.51
C ARG A 37 -13.98 -4.39 16.64
N PHE A 38 -13.71 -5.50 15.96
CA PHE A 38 -14.68 -6.21 15.13
C PHE A 38 -15.10 -7.48 15.86
N GLY A 39 -16.37 -7.82 15.79
CA GLY A 39 -16.94 -9.00 16.45
C GLY A 39 -16.61 -10.30 15.72
N ASN A 40 -16.34 -10.24 14.41
CA ASN A 40 -15.95 -11.38 13.60
C ASN A 40 -15.17 -10.96 12.34
N TYR A 41 -14.76 -11.95 11.55
CA TYR A 41 -14.00 -11.75 10.32
C TYR A 41 -14.81 -11.05 9.21
N GLU A 42 -16.09 -11.39 9.05
CA GLU A 42 -16.97 -10.79 8.02
C GLU A 42 -17.16 -9.29 8.25
N GLU A 43 -17.28 -8.86 9.51
CA GLU A 43 -17.36 -7.45 9.88
C GLU A 43 -16.07 -6.69 9.54
N LEU A 44 -14.90 -7.30 9.83
CA LEU A 44 -13.60 -6.74 9.47
C LEU A 44 -13.44 -6.65 7.94
N GLU A 45 -13.77 -7.71 7.22
CA GLU A 45 -13.68 -7.77 5.75
C GLU A 45 -14.56 -6.71 5.10
N ASN A 46 -15.82 -6.59 5.53
CA ASN A 46 -16.74 -5.58 5.05
C ASN A 46 -16.22 -4.16 5.33
N ALA A 47 -15.76 -3.89 6.56
CA ALA A 47 -15.23 -2.58 6.91
C ALA A 47 -13.99 -2.18 6.09
N VAL A 48 -13.05 -3.10 5.88
CA VAL A 48 -11.85 -2.84 5.07
C VAL A 48 -12.19 -2.70 3.58
N THR A 49 -13.11 -3.52 3.07
CA THR A 49 -13.55 -3.46 1.67
C THR A 49 -14.25 -2.15 1.37
N THR A 50 -15.19 -1.74 2.23
CA THR A 50 -15.86 -0.43 2.10
C THR A 50 -14.84 0.71 2.17
N TRP A 51 -13.91 0.68 3.12
CA TRP A 51 -12.88 1.70 3.22
C TRP A 51 -12.00 1.81 1.96
N LEU A 52 -11.62 0.67 1.35
CA LEU A 52 -10.85 0.66 0.10
C LEU A 52 -11.64 1.25 -1.07
N ILE A 53 -12.95 0.97 -1.16
CA ILE A 53 -13.84 1.49 -2.21
C ILE A 53 -14.08 2.99 -2.05
N GLU A 54 -14.21 3.46 -0.81
CA GLU A 54 -14.44 4.88 -0.50
C GLU A 54 -13.16 5.72 -0.56
N LEU A 55 -11.97 5.09 -0.55
CA LEU A 55 -10.71 5.80 -0.66
C LEU A 55 -10.63 6.49 -2.02
N ALA A 56 -10.37 7.80 -2.01
CA ALA A 56 -10.28 8.61 -3.22
C ALA A 56 -9.22 8.04 -4.19
N ALA A 57 -9.53 8.03 -5.49
CA ALA A 57 -8.63 7.48 -6.51
C ALA A 57 -7.24 8.15 -6.48
N GLU A 58 -7.22 9.45 -6.18
CA GLU A 58 -6.03 10.27 -6.06
C GLU A 58 -5.07 9.77 -4.96
N GLU A 59 -5.56 9.08 -3.94
CA GLU A 59 -4.71 8.51 -2.89
C GLU A 59 -3.91 7.33 -3.42
N TYR A 60 -4.49 6.50 -4.29
CA TYR A 60 -3.75 5.44 -4.96
C TYR A 60 -2.69 6.04 -5.89
N ASP A 61 -3.06 7.03 -6.70
CA ASP A 61 -2.14 7.72 -7.61
C ASP A 61 -0.99 8.39 -6.85
N MET A 62 -1.28 9.09 -5.76
CA MET A 62 -0.25 9.70 -4.91
C MET A 62 0.70 8.67 -4.30
N GLY A 63 0.19 7.51 -3.88
CA GLY A 63 1.01 6.43 -3.35
C GLY A 63 2.02 5.91 -4.39
N ILE A 64 1.58 5.74 -5.63
CA ILE A 64 2.42 5.29 -6.75
C ILE A 64 3.41 6.38 -7.17
N LEU A 65 2.96 7.63 -7.34
CA LEU A 65 3.82 8.74 -7.76
C LEU A 65 4.95 9.01 -6.76
N LYS A 66 4.69 8.85 -5.45
CA LYS A 66 5.71 8.98 -4.41
C LYS A 66 6.84 7.94 -4.50
N LEU A 67 6.67 6.85 -5.26
CA LEU A 67 7.76 5.90 -5.50
C LEU A 67 8.92 6.57 -6.24
N VAL A 68 8.64 7.45 -7.21
CA VAL A 68 9.67 8.13 -8.00
C VAL A 68 10.60 8.91 -7.07
N ASP A 69 10.04 9.79 -6.25
CA ASP A 69 10.80 10.60 -5.29
C ASP A 69 11.58 9.75 -4.28
N ARG A 70 11.04 8.59 -3.89
CA ARG A 70 11.65 7.69 -2.90
C ARG A 70 12.81 6.90 -3.50
N TYR A 71 12.67 6.43 -4.74
CA TYR A 71 13.76 5.79 -5.48
C TYR A 71 14.90 6.78 -5.75
N ASP A 72 14.58 8.02 -6.15
CA ASP A 72 15.60 9.07 -6.34
C ASP A 72 16.40 9.32 -5.05
N LYS A 73 15.72 9.38 -3.89
CA LYS A 73 16.39 9.50 -2.59
C LYS A 73 17.24 8.28 -2.26
N CYS A 74 16.77 7.07 -2.55
CA CYS A 74 17.54 5.85 -2.32
C CYS A 74 18.83 5.82 -3.16
N LEU A 75 18.79 6.34 -4.39
CA LEU A 75 19.95 6.41 -5.27
C LEU A 75 20.96 7.51 -4.86
N ILE A 76 20.50 8.60 -4.26
CA ILE A 76 21.35 9.73 -3.82
C ILE A 76 21.99 9.47 -2.44
N VAL A 77 21.34 8.68 -1.59
CA VAL A 77 21.83 8.30 -0.26
C VAL A 77 22.73 7.05 -0.29
N GLY A 78 22.82 6.38 -1.44
CA GLY A 78 23.70 5.24 -1.70
C GLY A 78 25.16 5.60 -1.91
#